data_AF-A0A2W7I5Z7-F1
#
_entry.id   AF-A0A2W7I5Z7-F1
#
_cell.length_a   1.000
_cell.length_b   1.000
_cell.length_c   1.000
_cell.angle_alpha   90.00
_cell.angle_beta   90.00
_cell.angle_gamma   90.00
#
_symmetry.space_group_name_H-M   'P 1'
#
loop_
_entity.id
_entity.type
_entity.pdbx_description
1 polymer ?
#
loop_
_entity_poly.entity_id
_entity_poly.type
_entity_poly.pdbx_seq_one_letter_code
_entity_poly.pdbx_strand_id
1 'polypeptide(L)' 'MSQSRDHLEMTFRSIQCFADDGRLDAAELGSLLDIAERDGVIDDDEIRVLTRIIARIKPDELDPAMREKLAEIARKIGA' A
#
# COMPACT_ATOMS: atom_id res chain seq x y z
N MET A 1 21.20 13.16 -6.83
CA MET A 1 20.71 12.07 -5.97
C MET A 1 19.20 12.13 -6.07
N SER A 2 18.61 11.28 -6.92
CA SER A 2 17.15 11.26 -7.10
C SER A 2 16.57 10.51 -5.92
N GLN A 3 16.07 11.23 -4.92
CA GLN A 3 15.24 10.60 -3.89
C GLN A 3 14.00 10.03 -4.60
N SER A 4 13.78 8.72 -4.43
CA SER A 4 12.59 8.01 -4.90
C SER A 4 11.35 8.78 -4.47
N ARG A 5 10.52 9.15 -5.44
CA ARG A 5 9.26 9.91 -5.22
C ARG A 5 8.08 8.94 -5.01
N ASP A 6 8.39 7.68 -4.81
CA ASP A 6 7.44 6.58 -4.81
C ASP A 6 6.54 6.63 -3.56
N HIS A 7 7.06 7.07 -2.41
CA HIS A 7 6.22 7.39 -1.24
C HIS A 7 5.20 8.53 -1.47
N LEU A 8 5.55 9.52 -2.30
CA LEU A 8 4.65 10.62 -2.70
C LEU A 8 3.58 10.11 -3.68
N GLU A 9 3.99 9.29 -4.65
CA GLU A 9 3.07 8.65 -5.61
C GLU A 9 2.12 7.70 -4.88
N MET A 10 2.61 6.87 -3.96
CA MET A 10 1.77 6.01 -3.12
C MET A 10 0.79 6.85 -2.31
N THR A 11 1.24 7.92 -1.66
CA THR A 11 0.34 8.80 -0.90
C THR A 11 -0.74 9.41 -1.80
N PHE A 12 -0.36 9.86 -3.00
CA PHE A 12 -1.29 10.42 -3.96
C PHE A 12 -2.31 9.39 -4.47
N ARG A 13 -1.85 8.19 -4.87
CA ARG A 13 -2.73 7.10 -5.29
C ARG A 13 -3.64 6.63 -4.17
N SER A 14 -3.14 6.58 -2.94
CA SER A 14 -3.96 6.26 -1.76
C SER A 14 -5.13 7.23 -1.63
N ILE A 15 -4.85 8.53 -1.77
CA ILE A 15 -5.90 9.56 -1.72
C ILE A 15 -6.89 9.39 -2.88
N GLN A 16 -6.43 9.01 -4.08
CA GLN A 16 -7.32 8.73 -5.21
C GLN A 16 -8.22 7.51 -4.97
N CYS A 17 -7.67 6.40 -4.47
CA CYS A 17 -8.44 5.21 -4.09
C CYS A 17 -9.55 5.58 -3.08
N PHE A 18 -9.16 6.26 -1.99
CA PHE A 18 -10.13 6.73 -1.00
C PHE A 18 -11.09 7.83 -1.51
N ALA A 19 -10.83 8.47 -2.65
CA ALA A 19 -11.68 9.51 -3.21
C ALA A 19 -12.68 8.99 -4.26
N ASP A 20 -12.39 7.86 -4.92
CA ASP A 20 -13.23 7.32 -5.99
C ASP A 20 -14.43 6.55 -5.43
N ASP A 21 -14.19 5.56 -4.56
CA ASP A 21 -15.25 4.72 -3.95
C ASP A 21 -15.25 4.77 -2.40
N GLY A 22 -14.29 5.49 -1.81
CA GLY A 22 -14.16 5.62 -0.36
C GLY A 22 -13.67 4.36 0.34
N ARG A 23 -13.19 3.39 -0.43
CA ARG A 23 -12.79 2.05 -0.01
C ARG A 23 -11.38 1.77 -0.46
N LEU A 24 -10.80 0.72 0.12
CA LEU A 24 -9.54 0.18 -0.35
C LEU A 24 -9.76 -1.30 -0.66
N ASP A 25 -9.53 -1.70 -1.91
CA ASP A 25 -9.61 -3.10 -2.31
C ASP A 25 -8.23 -3.74 -2.53
N ALA A 26 -8.22 -5.07 -2.68
CA ALA A 26 -6.98 -5.83 -2.79
C ALA A 26 -6.16 -5.48 -4.04
N ALA A 27 -6.80 -5.04 -5.13
CA ALA A 27 -6.14 -4.60 -6.35
C ALA A 27 -5.48 -3.22 -6.16
N GLU A 28 -6.13 -2.30 -5.47
CA GLU A 28 -5.57 -1.00 -5.11
C GLU A 28 -4.37 -1.15 -4.18
N LEU A 29 -4.50 -1.95 -3.12
CA LEU A 29 -3.40 -2.25 -2.21
C LEU A 29 -2.23 -2.93 -2.94
N GLY A 30 -2.52 -3.81 -3.89
CA GLY A 30 -1.50 -4.41 -4.77
C GLY A 30 -0.82 -3.39 -5.68
N SER A 31 -1.56 -2.40 -6.19
CA SER A 31 -1.02 -1.34 -7.04
C SER A 31 -0.09 -0.39 -6.26
N LEU A 32 -0.36 -0.18 -4.97
CA LEU A 32 0.51 0.56 -4.07
C LEU A 32 1.80 -0.22 -3.77
N LEU A 33 1.67 -1.53 -3.55
CA LEU A 33 2.83 -2.40 -3.37
C LEU A 33 3.72 -2.42 -4.62
N ASP A 34 3.14 -2.48 -5.82
CA ASP A 34 3.90 -2.47 -7.09
C ASP A 34 4.72 -1.18 -7.26
N ILE A 35 4.21 -0.04 -6.75
CA ILE A 35 4.97 1.21 -6.70
C ILE A 35 6.13 1.09 -5.70
N ALA A 36 5.88 0.55 -4.50
CA ALA A 36 6.90 0.38 -3.46
C ALA A 36 8.01 -0.59 -3.86
N GLU A 37 7.69 -1.54 -4.74
CA GLU A 37 8.65 -2.52 -5.23
C GLU A 37 9.36 -2.09 -6.51
N ARG A 38 8.99 -0.94 -7.09
CA ARG A 38 9.48 -0.52 -8.40
C ARG A 38 10.99 -0.28 -8.43
N ASP A 39 11.52 0.23 -7.33
CA ASP A 39 12.93 0.48 -7.05
C ASP A 39 13.63 -0.72 -6.41
N GLY A 40 12.89 -1.81 -6.17
CA GLY A 40 13.40 -3.11 -5.71
C GLY A 40 13.74 -3.16 -4.22
N VAL A 41 13.54 -2.08 -3.48
CA VAL A 41 13.74 -1.98 -2.03
C VAL A 41 12.60 -1.17 -1.46
N ILE A 42 11.85 -1.76 -0.53
CA ILE A 42 10.85 -1.04 0.24
C ILE A 42 11.55 -0.37 1.42
N ASP A 43 11.61 0.96 1.44
CA ASP A 43 12.25 1.74 2.49
C ASP A 43 11.33 2.08 3.67
N ASP A 44 11.89 2.67 4.73
CA ASP A 44 11.15 3.07 5.92
C ASP A 44 9.98 4.03 5.64
N ASP A 45 10.10 4.91 4.65
CA ASP A 45 9.04 5.88 4.31
C ASP A 45 7.87 5.16 3.63
N GLU A 46 8.15 4.20 2.77
CA GLU A 46 7.15 3.38 2.08
C GLU A 46 6.44 2.42 3.03
N ILE A 47 7.19 1.81 3.94
CA ILE A 47 6.64 0.99 5.04
C ILE A 47 5.68 1.82 5.89
N ARG A 48 6.04 3.07 6.21
CA ARG A 48 5.17 3.98 6.98
C ARG A 48 3.89 4.32 6.23
N VAL A 49 3.99 4.57 4.92
CA VAL A 49 2.83 4.87 4.07
C VAL A 49 1.90 3.66 3.98
N LEU A 50 2.43 2.48 3.65
CA LEU A 50 1.68 1.22 3.59
C LEU A 50 0.99 0.93 4.94
N THR A 51 1.72 1.04 6.05
CA THR A 51 1.15 0.80 7.39
C THR A 51 0.01 1.77 7.70
N ARG A 52 0.12 3.05 7.33
CA ARG A 52 -0.95 4.05 7.53
C ARG A 52 -2.19 3.76 6.70
N ILE A 53 -2.01 3.26 5.49
CA ILE A 53 -3.11 2.88 4.59
C ILE A 53 -3.82 1.65 5.16
N ILE A 54 -3.05 0.62 5.52
CA ILE A 54 -3.57 -0.61 6.13
C ILE A 54 -4.36 -0.31 7.41
N ALA A 55 -3.86 0.61 8.25
CA ALA A 55 -4.54 1.03 9.48
C ALA A 55 -5.86 1.77 9.23
N ARG A 56 -6.11 2.28 8.02
CA ARG A 56 -7.36 2.94 7.63
C ARG A 56 -8.38 1.98 7.00
N ILE A 57 -7.97 0.77 6.61
CA ILE A 57 -8.87 -0.24 6.04
C ILE A 57 -9.90 -0.64 7.09
N LYS A 58 -11.18 -0.63 6.73
CA LYS A 58 -12.23 -1.08 7.64
C LYS A 58 -12.25 -2.60 7.71
N PRO A 59 -12.67 -3.18 8.85
CA PRO A 59 -12.81 -4.63 8.96
C PRO A 59 -13.82 -5.23 7.97
N ASP A 60 -14.77 -4.42 7.49
CA ASP A 60 -15.75 -4.79 6.46
C ASP A 60 -15.11 -4.99 5.07
N GLU A 61 -13.93 -4.44 4.84
CA GLU A 61 -13.17 -4.51 3.58
C GLU A 61 -12.07 -5.58 3.62
N LEU A 62 -11.97 -6.32 4.74
CA LEU A 62 -11.02 -7.41 4.93
C LEU A 62 -11.51 -8.72 4.33
N ASP A 63 -11.77 -8.70 3.02
CA ASP A 63 -12.08 -9.85 2.20
C ASP A 63 -10.90 -10.84 2.11
N PRO A 64 -11.15 -12.10 1.70
CA PRO A 64 -10.10 -13.11 1.56
C PRO A 64 -8.91 -12.62 0.72
N ALA A 65 -9.19 -11.94 -0.41
CA ALA A 65 -8.18 -11.38 -1.29
C ALA A 65 -7.35 -10.28 -0.61
N MET A 66 -8.00 -9.42 0.19
CA MET A 66 -7.32 -8.36 0.94
C MET A 66 -6.38 -8.96 1.98
N ARG A 67 -6.81 -10.01 2.69
CA ARG A 67 -5.97 -10.71 3.68
C ARG A 67 -4.76 -11.37 3.05
N GLU A 68 -4.91 -11.98 1.87
CA GLU A 68 -3.77 -12.53 1.13
C GLU A 68 -2.77 -11.43 0.76
N LYS A 69 -3.25 -10.27 0.28
CA LYS A 69 -2.40 -9.12 -0.03
C LYS A 69 -1.69 -8.55 1.20
N LEU A 70 -2.41 -8.39 2.30
CA LEU A 70 -1.82 -7.97 3.58
C LEU A 70 -0.74 -8.94 4.06
N ALA A 71 -0.96 -10.24 3.91
CA ALA A 71 0.03 -11.26 4.27
C ALA A 71 1.26 -11.26 3.33
N GLU A 72 1.08 -10.91 2.06
CA GLU A 72 2.18 -10.70 1.11
C GLU A 72 3.01 -9.47 1.48
N ILE A 73 2.35 -8.35 1.77
CA ILE A 73 2.99 -7.11 2.20
C ILE A 73 3.73 -7.31 3.53
N ALA A 74 3.09 -7.93 4.52
CA ALA A 74 3.73 -8.22 5.80
C ALA A 74 4.97 -9.10 5.66
N ARG A 75 4.97 -10.04 4.70
CA ARG A 75 6.14 -10.86 4.37
C ARG A 75 7.27 -10.06 3.74
N LYS A 76 6.97 -9.02 2.96
CA LYS A 76 7.98 -8.16 2.32
C LYS A 76 8.56 -7.12 3.29
N ILE A 77 7.72 -6.55 4.16
CA ILE A 77 8.13 -5.54 5.15
C ILE A 77 8.86 -6.16 6.36
N GLY A 78 8.49 -7.38 6.75
CA GLY A 78 9.02 -8.07 7.92
C GLY A 78 10.14 -9.09 7.64
N ALA A 79 10.69 -9.11 6.42
CA ALA A 79 11.79 -10.00 6.01
C ALA A 79 13.16 -9.31 6.07
#